data_AF-A0A0G3CAX3-F1
#
_entry.id   AF-A0A0G3CAX3-F1
#
_cell.length_a   1.000
_cell.length_b   1.000
_cell.length_c   1.000
_cell.angle_alpha   90.00
_cell.angle_beta   90.00
_cell.angle_gamma   90.00
#
_symmetry.space_group_name_H-M   'P 1'
#
loop_
_entity.id
_entity.type
_entity.pdbx_description
1 polymer ?
#
loop_
_entity_poly.entity_id
_entity_poly.type
_entity_poly.pdbx_seq_one_letter_code
_entity_poly.pdbx_strand_id
1 'polypeptide(L)'
;MEIHQMLPTFSPGDAIGNEVIEINTTLRKWGYNSQIYAENIHPEMDAKYLEYDNVSSKDNVLIFHLSIGSDVSNYVKQLPDKKIIRFHGITPGKYLYGVKDYIQYLLVRGRKDLNLNPEITDLALANSRYTQLGLNDLGFKNTEIFPLLLDLNVYNERLKYFERPTMKNLLKDYIQKVVE
;
A
#
# COMPACT_ATOMS: atom_id res chain seq x y z
N MET A 1 0.70 -4.57 19.41
CA MET A 1 1.07 -4.13 18.05
C MET A 1 0.22 -4.88 17.05
N GLU A 2 -0.61 -4.15 16.34
CA GLU A 2 -1.38 -4.66 15.19
C GLU A 2 -0.81 -4.09 13.89
N ILE A 3 -1.06 -4.77 12.76
CA ILE A 3 -0.54 -4.35 11.45
C ILE A 3 -1.68 -4.32 10.45
N HIS A 4 -2.14 -3.14 10.07
CA HIS A 4 -3.29 -2.98 9.19
C HIS A 4 -2.89 -2.43 7.83
N GLN A 5 -3.80 -2.55 6.87
CA GLN A 5 -3.61 -2.08 5.51
C GLN A 5 -4.74 -1.14 5.13
N MET A 6 -4.42 -0.09 4.38
CA MET A 6 -5.41 0.86 3.87
C MET A 6 -5.17 1.16 2.40
N LEU A 7 -6.24 1.28 1.60
CA LEU A 7 -6.15 1.57 0.16
C LEU A 7 -7.35 2.39 -0.37
N PRO A 8 -7.19 3.13 -1.49
CA PRO A 8 -8.28 3.90 -2.10
C PRO A 8 -9.47 3.06 -2.58
N THR A 9 -9.20 1.96 -3.28
CA THR A 9 -10.22 1.10 -3.87
C THR A 9 -9.80 -0.34 -3.70
N PHE A 10 -10.70 -1.19 -3.25
CA PHE A 10 -10.49 -2.62 -3.13
C PHE A 10 -11.51 -3.37 -3.99
N SER A 11 -11.02 -3.99 -5.07
CA SER A 11 -11.85 -4.63 -6.09
C SER A 11 -11.33 -6.02 -6.46
N PRO A 12 -12.19 -6.94 -6.91
CA PRO A 12 -11.76 -8.26 -7.36
C PRO A 12 -10.82 -8.18 -8.55
N GLY A 13 -9.74 -8.96 -8.51
CA GLY A 13 -8.84 -9.17 -9.65
C GLY A 13 -7.90 -8.00 -9.96
N ASP A 14 -7.94 -6.90 -9.20
CA ASP A 14 -6.96 -5.83 -9.33
C ASP A 14 -5.62 -6.20 -8.67
N ALA A 15 -4.52 -5.67 -9.21
CA ALA A 15 -3.18 -6.04 -8.78
C ALA A 15 -2.87 -5.64 -7.32
N ILE A 16 -3.40 -4.52 -6.85
CA ILE A 16 -3.18 -4.01 -5.49
C ILE A 16 -4.02 -4.81 -4.51
N GLY A 17 -5.28 -5.08 -4.86
CA GLY A 17 -6.17 -5.93 -4.07
C GLY A 17 -5.55 -7.31 -3.83
N ASN A 18 -5.00 -7.94 -4.86
CA ASN A 18 -4.32 -9.24 -4.72
C ASN A 18 -3.07 -9.16 -3.82
N GLU A 19 -2.27 -8.10 -3.92
CA GLU A 19 -1.11 -7.90 -3.03
C GLU A 19 -1.56 -7.71 -1.58
N VAL A 20 -2.59 -6.90 -1.34
CA VAL A 20 -3.13 -6.61 -0.01
C VAL A 20 -3.68 -7.88 0.65
N ILE A 21 -4.34 -8.75 -0.11
CA ILE A 21 -4.80 -10.06 0.38
C ILE A 21 -3.62 -10.94 0.79
N GLU A 22 -2.58 -11.02 -0.03
CA GLU A 22 -1.41 -11.86 0.26
C GLU A 22 -0.60 -11.34 1.45
N ILE A 23 -0.45 -10.01 1.57
CA ILE A 23 0.16 -9.37 2.74
C ILE A 23 -0.69 -9.67 3.99
N ASN A 24 -2.02 -9.46 3.94
CA ASN A 24 -2.90 -9.71 5.08
C ASN A 24 -2.82 -11.17 5.55
N THR A 25 -2.88 -12.10 4.59
CA THR A 25 -2.77 -13.54 4.84
C THR A 25 -1.43 -13.88 5.47
N THR A 26 -0.34 -13.29 4.97
CA THR A 26 1.01 -13.49 5.51
C THR A 26 1.13 -12.96 6.93
N LEU A 27 0.63 -11.74 7.19
CA LEU A 27 0.65 -11.12 8.53
C LEU A 27 -0.14 -11.95 9.55
N ARG A 28 -1.33 -12.43 9.18
CA ARG A 28 -2.15 -13.31 10.02
C ARG A 28 -1.46 -14.64 10.31
N LYS A 29 -0.80 -15.24 9.30
CA LYS A 29 0.02 -16.47 9.47
C LYS A 29 1.18 -16.26 10.44
N TRP A 30 1.73 -15.05 10.53
CA TRP A 30 2.76 -14.69 11.51
C TRP A 30 2.21 -14.35 12.90
N GLY A 31 0.89 -14.37 13.10
CA GLY A 31 0.23 -14.12 14.39
C GLY A 31 -0.16 -12.67 14.65
N TYR A 32 -0.03 -11.77 13.68
CA TYR A 32 -0.49 -10.39 13.83
C TYR A 32 -2.00 -10.28 13.61
N ASN A 33 -2.66 -9.44 14.42
CA ASN A 33 -3.98 -8.93 14.05
C ASN A 33 -3.80 -7.98 12.86
N SER A 34 -4.54 -8.26 11.78
CA SER A 34 -4.42 -7.50 10.53
C SER A 34 -5.77 -7.42 9.83
N GLN A 35 -6.16 -6.19 9.50
CA GLN A 35 -7.41 -5.88 8.82
C GLN A 35 -7.14 -4.96 7.63
N ILE A 36 -7.95 -5.12 6.59
CA ILE A 36 -7.93 -4.28 5.38
C ILE A 36 -9.04 -3.23 5.51
N TYR A 37 -8.68 -1.98 5.21
CA TYR A 37 -9.58 -0.83 5.20
C TYR A 37 -9.54 -0.15 3.83
N ALA A 38 -10.69 0.25 3.28
CA ALA A 38 -10.69 1.00 2.02
C ALA A 38 -11.79 2.07 1.97
N GLU A 39 -11.58 3.09 1.12
CA GLU A 39 -12.61 4.09 0.83
C GLU A 39 -13.70 3.51 -0.08
N ASN A 40 -13.30 2.84 -1.16
CA ASN A 40 -14.23 2.22 -2.11
C ASN A 40 -14.08 0.71 -2.03
N ILE A 41 -15.12 0.00 -1.59
CA ILE A 41 -15.09 -1.46 -1.40
C ILE A 41 -16.10 -2.08 -2.37
N HIS A 42 -15.63 -2.96 -3.25
CA HIS A 42 -16.52 -3.76 -4.07
C HIS A 42 -17.27 -4.79 -3.19
N PRO A 43 -18.56 -5.10 -3.43
CA PRO A 43 -19.36 -5.97 -2.56
C PRO A 43 -18.81 -7.39 -2.32
N GLU A 44 -17.97 -7.87 -3.22
CA GLU A 44 -17.32 -9.19 -3.12
C GLU A 44 -16.06 -9.19 -2.24
N MET A 45 -15.61 -8.02 -1.79
CA MET A 45 -14.37 -7.88 -1.04
C MET A 45 -14.63 -7.73 0.46
N ASP A 46 -13.85 -8.45 1.27
CA ASP A 46 -13.90 -8.33 2.73
C ASP A 46 -12.92 -7.25 3.22
N ALA A 47 -13.45 -6.06 3.47
CA ALA A 47 -12.74 -4.94 4.07
C ALA A 47 -13.68 -4.09 4.91
N LYS A 48 -13.10 -3.26 5.79
CA LYS A 48 -13.85 -2.27 6.55
C LYS A 48 -13.80 -0.92 5.84
N TYR A 49 -14.92 -0.19 5.85
CA TYR A 49 -14.89 1.23 5.51
C TYR A 49 -14.04 1.99 6.55
N LEU A 50 -13.65 3.23 6.27
CA LEU A 50 -12.67 4.05 6.99
C LEU A 50 -13.05 4.42 8.45
N GLU A 51 -13.32 3.43 9.30
CA GLU A 51 -13.60 3.52 10.75
C GLU A 51 -12.39 3.08 11.57
N TYR A 52 -11.19 3.37 11.06
CA TYR A 52 -9.93 2.90 11.64
C TYR A 52 -9.56 3.60 12.95
N ASP A 53 -10.08 4.80 13.22
CA ASP A 53 -9.72 5.61 14.39
C ASP A 53 -9.88 4.84 15.70
N ASN A 54 -10.90 4.00 15.81
CA ASN A 54 -11.22 3.19 16.99
C ASN A 54 -10.13 2.17 17.37
N VAL A 55 -9.28 1.79 16.42
CA VAL A 55 -8.19 0.82 16.63
C VAL A 55 -6.81 1.41 16.38
N SER A 56 -6.75 2.66 15.86
CA SER A 56 -5.49 3.35 15.59
C SER A 56 -4.66 3.56 16.87
N SER A 57 -3.35 3.40 16.77
CA SER A 57 -2.43 3.53 17.91
C SER A 57 -1.01 3.81 17.45
N LYS A 58 -0.23 4.53 18.25
CA LYS A 58 1.21 4.74 18.01
C LYS A 58 2.02 3.43 18.02
N ASP A 59 1.47 2.39 18.65
CA ASP A 59 2.09 1.06 18.73
C ASP A 59 1.73 0.16 17.54
N ASN A 60 0.90 0.64 16.60
CA ASN A 60 0.50 -0.09 15.41
C ASN A 60 1.33 0.34 14.20
N VAL A 61 1.35 -0.54 13.19
CA VAL A 61 1.89 -0.25 11.86
C VAL A 61 0.73 -0.20 10.88
N LEU A 62 0.64 0.89 10.12
CA LEU A 62 -0.30 1.05 9.03
C LEU A 62 0.44 1.04 7.69
N ILE A 63 0.11 0.06 6.83
CA ILE A 63 0.60 0.00 5.46
C ILE A 63 -0.43 0.68 4.56
N PHE A 64 -0.11 1.87 4.06
CA PHE A 64 -0.98 2.61 3.14
C PHE A 64 -0.55 2.36 1.68
N HIS A 65 -1.44 1.76 0.89
CA HIS A 65 -1.25 1.46 -0.52
C HIS A 65 -1.65 2.67 -1.38
N LEU A 66 -0.69 3.55 -1.64
CA LEU A 66 -0.93 4.76 -2.43
C LEU A 66 -0.80 4.44 -3.94
N SER A 67 -1.93 4.56 -4.64
CA SER A 67 -2.03 4.23 -6.07
C SER A 67 -2.82 5.24 -6.91
N ILE A 68 -3.62 6.08 -6.27
CA ILE A 68 -4.43 7.11 -6.90
C ILE A 68 -4.85 8.14 -5.84
N GLY A 69 -5.30 9.33 -6.26
CA GLY A 69 -5.80 10.33 -5.31
C GLY A 69 -7.11 9.87 -4.65
N SER A 70 -7.20 10.05 -3.34
CA SER A 70 -8.37 9.69 -2.53
C SER A 70 -8.36 10.44 -1.19
N ASP A 71 -9.46 10.38 -0.45
CA ASP A 71 -9.53 11.00 0.88
C ASP A 71 -8.73 10.19 1.92
N VAL A 72 -8.45 8.91 1.61
CA VAL A 72 -7.55 8.04 2.40
C VAL A 72 -6.21 8.69 2.67
N SER A 73 -5.61 9.37 1.68
CA SER A 73 -4.32 10.06 1.86
C SER A 73 -4.35 11.09 2.99
N ASN A 74 -5.46 11.81 3.16
CA ASN A 74 -5.61 12.81 4.22
C ASN A 74 -5.99 12.18 5.55
N TYR A 75 -6.75 11.08 5.51
CA TYR A 75 -7.10 10.31 6.69
C TYR A 75 -5.85 9.68 7.32
N VAL A 76 -5.01 9.00 6.52
CA VAL A 76 -3.76 8.37 6.96
C VAL A 76 -2.80 9.38 7.63
N LYS A 77 -2.75 10.63 7.15
CA LYS A 77 -1.91 11.68 7.75
C LYS A 77 -2.24 11.99 9.20
N GLN A 78 -3.49 11.83 9.60
CA GLN A 78 -3.97 12.18 10.94
C GLN A 78 -3.77 11.05 11.95
N LEU A 79 -3.54 9.83 11.47
CA LEU A 79 -3.44 8.66 12.32
C LEU A 79 -2.11 8.65 13.10
N PRO A 80 -2.12 8.19 14.36
CA PRO A 80 -0.93 8.16 15.20
C PRO A 80 0.03 7.01 14.88
N ASP A 81 -0.42 6.02 14.10
CA ASP A 81 0.32 4.81 13.73
C ASP A 81 1.68 5.13 13.09
N LYS A 82 2.59 4.16 13.21
CA LYS A 82 3.78 4.13 12.35
C LYS A 82 3.35 3.80 10.93
N LYS A 83 3.85 4.52 9.92
CA LYS A 83 3.32 4.51 8.55
C LYS A 83 4.33 3.95 7.57
N ILE A 84 3.93 2.87 6.90
CA ILE A 84 4.59 2.36 5.71
C ILE A 84 3.79 2.86 4.49
N ILE A 85 4.42 3.65 3.63
CA ILE A 85 3.80 4.05 2.35
C ILE A 85 4.21 3.04 1.27
N ARG A 86 3.28 2.19 0.86
CA ARG A 86 3.46 1.29 -0.27
C ARG A 86 3.05 1.99 -1.56
N PHE A 87 4.02 2.52 -2.30
CA PHE A 87 3.75 3.29 -3.51
C PHE A 87 3.74 2.41 -4.77
N HIS A 88 2.58 2.36 -5.43
CA HIS A 88 2.33 1.52 -6.62
C HIS A 88 2.67 2.18 -7.95
N GLY A 89 3.10 3.44 -7.92
CA GLY A 89 3.27 4.25 -9.12
C GLY A 89 1.94 4.87 -9.55
N ILE A 90 2.00 6.10 -10.06
CA ILE A 90 0.83 6.82 -10.59
C ILE A 90 1.12 7.25 -12.01
N THR A 91 0.27 6.81 -12.94
CA THR A 91 0.31 7.19 -14.35
C THR A 91 0.22 8.72 -14.48
N PRO A 92 1.09 9.37 -15.28
CA PRO A 92 0.98 10.80 -15.52
C PRO A 92 -0.38 11.18 -16.12
N GLY A 93 -1.11 12.09 -15.47
CA GLY A 93 -2.48 12.46 -15.87
C GLY A 93 -2.58 13.02 -17.30
N LYS A 94 -1.51 13.60 -17.85
CA LYS A 94 -1.47 14.09 -19.24
C LYS A 94 -1.85 13.06 -20.29
N TYR A 95 -1.69 11.76 -19.99
CA TYR A 95 -2.05 10.68 -20.92
C TYR A 95 -3.56 10.40 -20.98
N LEU A 96 -4.36 10.92 -20.06
CA LEU A 96 -5.82 10.71 -20.01
C LEU A 96 -6.63 12.00 -20.22
N TYR A 97 -5.96 13.12 -20.49
CA TYR A 97 -6.62 14.40 -20.77
C TYR A 97 -7.53 14.30 -22.00
N GLY A 98 -8.81 14.66 -21.85
CA GLY A 98 -9.81 14.61 -22.92
C GLY A 98 -10.30 13.19 -23.26
N VAL A 99 -9.84 12.17 -22.52
CA VAL A 99 -10.25 10.76 -22.70
C VAL A 99 -11.03 10.28 -21.49
N LYS A 100 -10.48 10.51 -20.28
CA LYS A 100 -11.09 10.15 -19.00
C LYS A 100 -10.76 11.21 -17.95
N ASP A 101 -11.41 12.36 -18.05
CA ASP A 101 -11.07 13.54 -17.24
C ASP A 101 -11.18 13.30 -15.73
N TYR A 102 -12.17 12.51 -15.28
CA TYR A 102 -12.26 12.15 -13.87
C TYR A 102 -11.05 11.34 -13.39
N ILE A 103 -10.60 10.34 -14.16
CA ILE A 103 -9.42 9.55 -13.81
C ILE A 103 -8.17 10.42 -13.90
N GLN A 104 -8.07 11.29 -14.91
CA GLN A 104 -6.99 12.25 -15.03
C GLN A 104 -6.88 13.13 -13.77
N TYR A 105 -8.00 13.65 -13.28
CA TYR A 105 -8.06 14.44 -12.05
C TYR A 105 -7.52 13.64 -10.86
N LEU A 106 -7.97 12.39 -10.68
CA LEU A 106 -7.52 11.53 -9.60
C LEU A 106 -6.02 11.18 -9.68
N LEU A 107 -5.47 11.00 -10.89
CA LEU A 107 -4.03 10.77 -11.08
C LEU A 107 -3.20 12.01 -10.70
N VAL A 108 -3.66 13.21 -11.10
CA VAL A 108 -3.02 14.47 -10.70
C VAL A 108 -3.10 14.66 -9.18
N ARG A 109 -4.28 14.41 -8.59
CA ARG A 109 -4.48 14.45 -7.14
C ARG A 109 -3.55 13.48 -6.42
N GLY A 110 -3.47 12.21 -6.84
CA GLY A 110 -2.63 11.21 -6.19
C GLY A 110 -1.14 11.56 -6.21
N ARG A 111 -0.66 12.22 -7.27
CA ARG A 111 0.72 12.75 -7.29
C ARG A 111 0.91 13.90 -6.30
N LYS A 112 -0.08 14.77 -6.14
CA LYS A 112 -0.04 15.81 -5.09
C LYS A 112 -0.06 15.19 -3.70
N ASP A 113 -0.91 14.20 -3.48
CA ASP A 113 -1.00 13.48 -2.21
C ASP A 113 0.34 12.82 -1.83
N LEU A 114 1.02 12.19 -2.80
CA LEU A 114 2.35 11.60 -2.60
C LEU A 114 3.35 12.64 -2.08
N ASN A 115 3.37 13.84 -2.65
CA ASN A 115 4.31 14.91 -2.28
C ASN A 115 4.10 15.43 -0.85
N LEU A 116 2.96 15.14 -0.23
CA LEU A 116 2.61 15.60 1.12
C LEU A 116 2.92 14.56 2.21
N ASN A 117 3.36 13.36 1.83
CA ASN A 117 3.60 12.26 2.75
C ASN A 117 5.05 12.08 3.28
N PRO A 118 6.13 12.72 2.74
CA PRO A 118 7.49 12.45 3.21
C PRO A 118 7.69 12.55 4.73
N GLU A 119 7.18 13.61 5.37
CA GLU A 119 7.42 13.87 6.80
C GLU A 119 6.67 12.94 7.75
N ILE A 120 5.59 12.30 7.28
CA ILE A 120 4.80 11.37 8.11
C ILE A 120 5.16 9.90 7.89
N THR A 121 6.09 9.62 6.97
CA THR A 121 6.38 8.26 6.52
C THR A 121 7.62 7.71 7.22
N ASP A 122 7.44 6.63 7.97
CA ASP A 122 8.56 5.93 8.61
C ASP A 122 9.36 5.09 7.60
N LEU A 123 8.67 4.51 6.61
CA LEU A 123 9.28 3.76 5.51
C LEU A 123 8.43 3.83 4.23
N ALA A 124 9.04 4.14 3.09
CA ALA A 124 8.38 4.12 1.79
C ALA A 124 8.86 2.94 0.93
N LEU A 125 7.92 2.12 0.46
CA LEU A 125 8.18 0.93 -0.33
C LEU A 125 7.85 1.17 -1.80
N ALA A 126 8.90 1.29 -2.62
CA ALA A 126 8.81 1.44 -4.07
C ALA A 126 8.69 0.08 -4.78
N ASN A 127 8.00 0.05 -5.92
CA ASN A 127 7.94 -1.15 -6.77
C ASN A 127 9.22 -1.45 -7.57
N SER A 128 10.11 -0.46 -7.73
CA SER A 128 11.32 -0.53 -8.55
C SER A 128 12.34 0.52 -8.14
N ARG A 129 13.56 0.40 -8.65
CA ARG A 129 14.61 1.43 -8.44
C ARG A 129 14.23 2.79 -9.02
N TYR A 130 13.56 2.82 -10.18
CA TYR A 130 13.09 4.07 -10.78
C TYR A 130 12.13 4.80 -9.83
N THR A 131 11.15 4.08 -9.29
CA THR A 131 10.19 4.64 -8.35
C THR A 131 10.84 5.02 -7.02
N GLN A 132 11.81 4.24 -6.54
CA GLN A 132 12.58 4.56 -5.32
C GLN A 132 13.32 5.89 -5.46
N LEU A 133 14.01 6.12 -6.58
CA LEU A 133 14.69 7.38 -6.84
C LEU A 133 13.69 8.55 -6.85
N GLY A 134 12.52 8.37 -7.47
CA GLY A 134 11.47 9.37 -7.42
C GLY A 134 10.94 9.67 -6.01
N LEU A 135 10.87 8.67 -5.11
CA LEU A 135 10.53 8.90 -3.70
C LEU A 135 11.64 9.66 -2.98
N ASN A 136 12.91 9.34 -3.24
CA ASN A 136 14.04 10.07 -2.66
C ASN A 136 14.04 11.54 -3.08
N ASP A 137 13.79 11.82 -4.36
CA ASP A 137 13.71 13.18 -4.90
C ASP A 137 12.57 14.00 -4.27
N LEU A 138 11.53 13.32 -3.78
CA LEU A 138 10.42 13.93 -3.04
C LEU A 138 10.70 14.12 -1.54
N GLY A 139 11.85 13.67 -1.05
CA GLY A 139 12.27 13.86 0.34
C GLY A 139 11.90 12.73 1.30
N PHE A 140 11.44 11.56 0.80
CA PHE A 140 11.26 10.40 1.66
C PHE A 140 12.62 9.93 2.20
N LYS A 141 12.76 9.87 3.53
CA LYS A 141 14.05 9.62 4.21
C LYS A 141 14.47 8.15 4.15
N ASN A 142 13.52 7.24 4.38
CA ASN A 142 13.72 5.80 4.35
C ASN A 142 12.96 5.20 3.18
N THR A 143 13.66 4.73 2.15
CA THR A 143 13.04 4.10 0.99
C THR A 143 13.64 2.74 0.68
N GLU A 144 12.79 1.78 0.38
CA GLU A 144 13.21 0.42 0.03
C GLU A 144 12.45 -0.08 -1.20
N ILE A 145 13.05 -1.02 -1.93
CA ILE A 145 12.38 -1.68 -3.04
C ILE A 145 11.63 -2.89 -2.49
N PHE A 146 10.32 -2.91 -2.72
CA PHE A 146 9.46 -4.04 -2.44
C PHE A 146 8.74 -4.44 -3.73
N PRO A 147 9.17 -5.53 -4.40
CA PRO A 147 8.44 -6.09 -5.52
C PRO A 147 7.02 -6.52 -5.10
N LEU A 148 6.12 -6.64 -6.07
CA LEU A 148 4.76 -7.12 -5.83
C LEU A 148 4.77 -8.50 -5.16
N LEU A 149 4.17 -8.58 -3.97
CA LEU A 149 3.95 -9.84 -3.27
C LEU A 149 2.67 -10.48 -3.81
N LEU A 150 2.80 -11.59 -4.52
CA LEU A 150 1.68 -12.29 -5.16
C LEU A 150 1.70 -13.77 -4.80
N ASP A 151 0.51 -14.34 -4.61
CA ASP A 151 0.34 -15.79 -4.67
C ASP A 151 0.31 -16.24 -6.14
N LEU A 152 1.44 -16.75 -6.61
CA LEU A 152 1.56 -17.22 -8.00
C LEU A 152 0.77 -18.51 -8.27
N ASN A 153 0.36 -19.23 -7.22
CA ASN A 153 -0.42 -20.46 -7.37
C ASN A 153 -1.81 -20.18 -7.97
N VAL A 154 -2.38 -19.00 -7.69
CA VAL A 154 -3.65 -18.55 -8.26
C VAL A 154 -3.59 -18.39 -9.79
N TYR A 155 -2.40 -18.10 -10.34
CA TYR A 155 -2.21 -17.87 -11.76
C TYR A 155 -1.80 -19.13 -12.52
N ASN A 156 -0.93 -19.96 -11.92
CA ASN A 156 -0.48 -21.20 -12.51
C ASN A 156 0.20 -22.09 -11.46
N GLU A 157 -0.31 -23.29 -11.25
CA GLU A 157 0.27 -24.27 -10.30
C GLU A 157 1.75 -24.61 -10.58
N ARG A 158 2.22 -24.45 -11.82
CA ARG A 158 3.63 -24.64 -12.18
C ARG A 158 4.54 -23.54 -11.62
N LEU A 159 3.98 -22.38 -11.28
CA LEU A 159 4.70 -21.26 -10.68
C LEU A 159 4.93 -21.42 -9.18
N LYS A 160 4.38 -22.47 -8.54
CA LYS A 160 4.62 -22.78 -7.12
C LYS A 160 6.11 -22.91 -6.76
N TYR A 161 6.93 -23.37 -7.71
CA TYR A 161 8.37 -23.51 -7.54
C TYR A 161 9.14 -22.18 -7.70
N PHE A 162 8.46 -21.13 -8.14
CA PHE A 162 8.96 -19.76 -8.13
C PHE A 162 8.48 -18.97 -6.91
N GLU A 163 7.77 -19.60 -5.96
CA GLU A 163 7.52 -18.98 -4.66
C GLU A 163 8.82 -18.41 -4.12
N ARG A 164 8.78 -17.13 -3.80
CA ARG A 164 9.95 -16.39 -3.32
C ARG A 164 9.79 -16.20 -1.81
N PRO A 165 10.27 -17.15 -0.96
CA PRO A 165 10.45 -16.91 0.48
C PRO A 165 11.10 -15.56 0.78
N THR A 166 11.93 -15.09 -0.16
CA THR A 166 12.58 -13.79 -0.09
C THR A 166 11.61 -12.62 0.02
N MET A 167 10.44 -12.61 -0.63
CA MET A 167 9.53 -11.46 -0.55
C MET A 167 8.82 -11.38 0.80
N LYS A 168 8.41 -12.53 1.34
CA LYS A 168 7.86 -12.60 2.71
C LYS A 168 8.91 -12.23 3.74
N ASN A 169 10.15 -12.67 3.57
CA ASN A 169 11.26 -12.25 4.44
C ASN A 169 11.50 -10.72 4.35
N LEU A 170 11.51 -10.14 3.14
CA LEU A 170 11.62 -8.68 2.98
C LEU A 170 10.47 -7.93 3.68
N LEU A 171 9.23 -8.40 3.56
CA LEU A 171 8.10 -7.79 4.26
C LEU A 171 8.35 -7.80 5.79
N LYS A 172 8.84 -8.93 6.32
CA LYS A 172 9.19 -9.05 7.74
C LYS A 172 10.28 -8.06 8.14
N ASP A 173 11.37 -8.00 7.37
CA ASP A 173 12.52 -7.11 7.62
C ASP A 173 12.09 -5.63 7.59
N TYR A 174 11.23 -5.26 6.64
CA TYR A 174 10.73 -3.89 6.50
C TYR A 174 9.76 -3.49 7.62
N ILE A 175 8.94 -4.41 8.12
CA ILE A 175 8.14 -4.16 9.30
C ILE A 175 9.04 -3.96 10.53
N GLN A 176 10.08 -4.79 10.69
CA GLN A 176 11.02 -4.67 11.81
C GLN A 176 11.73 -3.31 11.81
N LYS A 177 12.18 -2.82 10.64
CA LYS A 177 12.78 -1.48 10.48
C LYS A 177 11.91 -0.32 10.98
N VAL A 178 10.59 -0.48 10.99
CA VAL A 178 9.65 0.54 11.46
C VAL A 178 9.35 0.37 12.94
N VAL A 179 9.37 -0.86 13.45
CA VAL A 179 9.00 -1.16 14.84
C VAL A 179 10.16 -0.87 15.80
N GLU A 180 11.40 -1.11 15.38
CA GLU A 180 12.64 -0.76 16.11
C GLU A 180 12.82 0.76 16.28
#